data_AF-A0A6J3L8E2-F1
#
_entry.id   AF-A0A6J3L8E2-F1
#
_cell.length_a   1.000
_cell.length_b   1.000
_cell.length_c   1.000
_cell.angle_alpha   90.00
_cell.angle_beta   90.00
_cell.angle_gamma   90.00
#
_symmetry.space_group_name_H-M   'P 1'
#
loop_
_entity.id
_entity.type
_entity.pdbx_description
1 polymer ?
#
loop_
_entity_poly.entity_id
_entity_poly.type
_entity_poly.pdbx_seq_one_letter_code
_entity_poly.pdbx_strand_id
1 'polypeptide(L)'
;MRGSSSELLLEASCVQCQSDHHAGEHTTRHQQQHQLNEKHDFQERELRRRKLLELGFGASRRRPPRRTCRQRFNFYATSALAFVATSGGAALLFLVPLYVDPAISTLAADFSPDPVICTTSRREELAGLFNCTWSSCREGCTSDVYRCTHIYVTYTPWSNTSMKNDTGGRGNSENSTGVTHTSTTSVPTPGDVEAVLLVNIKGCGYPPIVDCENFTRELGYEGAKFPCHYSRVNGSIVMANYNREAQVTTIIHFFAAPFVVTLATSVALCVMHCDCRCSPPPRHSSRGMRRGRGNDLSDHSISNRVDRRGHPTHCECGEVTRPL
;
A
#
# COMPACT_ATOMS: atom_id res chain seq x y z
N MET A 1 -24.95 49.23 -25.82
CA MET A 1 -23.79 49.68 -25.03
C MET A 1 -22.60 48.94 -25.64
N ARG A 2 -21.76 49.49 -26.54
CA ARG A 2 -21.18 50.85 -26.70
C ARG A 2 -20.32 51.26 -25.50
N GLY A 3 -19.07 51.67 -25.80
CA GLY A 3 -17.93 51.86 -24.89
C GLY A 3 -16.75 51.02 -25.40
N SER A 4 -15.98 51.38 -26.43
CA SER A 4 -15.54 52.70 -26.94
C SER A 4 -14.54 53.42 -26.06
N SER A 5 -13.45 53.86 -26.70
CA SER A 5 -12.52 54.92 -26.26
C SER A 5 -11.58 54.59 -25.09
N SER A 6 -10.39 55.18 -24.97
CA SER A 6 -9.53 55.86 -25.96
C SER A 6 -8.14 56.01 -25.34
N GLU A 7 -7.11 55.80 -26.16
CA GLU A 7 -5.91 56.63 -26.34
C GLU A 7 -5.22 57.39 -25.17
N LEU A 8 -3.88 57.42 -25.26
CA LEU A 8 -2.97 58.54 -24.89
C LEU A 8 -2.87 58.84 -23.38
N LEU A 9 -1.73 59.20 -22.76
CA LEU A 9 -0.35 59.54 -23.14
C LEU A 9 0.57 59.10 -21.93
N LEU A 10 1.86 59.40 -21.75
CA LEU A 10 2.62 60.64 -21.96
C LEU A 10 4.13 60.41 -21.67
N GLU A 11 5.01 60.91 -22.54
CA GLU A 11 6.33 61.55 -22.25
C GLU A 11 7.48 60.84 -21.50
N ALA A 12 8.77 61.25 -21.64
CA ALA A 12 9.41 62.17 -22.61
C ALA A 12 10.95 62.03 -22.62
N SER A 13 11.52 62.58 -23.71
CA SER A 13 12.82 63.30 -23.85
C SER A 13 13.91 62.53 -24.62
N CYS A 14 14.68 63.08 -25.59
CA CYS A 14 14.67 64.35 -26.36
C CYS A 14 15.72 64.19 -27.53
N VAL A 15 15.92 65.03 -28.56
CA VAL A 15 15.45 66.39 -28.94
C VAL A 15 15.51 66.58 -30.50
N GLN A 16 15.13 67.75 -31.00
CA GLN A 16 15.44 68.47 -32.28
C GLN A 16 16.59 67.97 -33.22
N CYS A 17 16.64 68.29 -34.53
CA CYS A 17 15.97 69.38 -35.30
C CYS A 17 15.91 69.16 -36.83
N GLN A 18 15.00 69.92 -37.47
CA GLN A 18 15.02 70.46 -38.85
C GLN A 18 15.03 69.56 -40.11
N SER A 19 14.11 69.91 -41.03
CA SER A 19 14.10 69.60 -42.46
C SER A 19 15.41 69.96 -43.18
N ASP A 20 15.74 69.23 -44.25
CA ASP A 20 15.46 69.75 -45.60
C ASP A 20 15.58 68.69 -46.71
N HIS A 21 15.09 69.04 -47.90
CA HIS A 21 15.14 68.22 -49.11
C HIS A 21 16.54 67.65 -49.39
N HIS A 22 16.65 66.32 -49.57
CA HIS A 22 17.27 65.73 -50.77
C HIS A 22 16.95 64.24 -50.86
N ALA A 23 16.18 63.85 -51.88
CA ALA A 23 15.83 62.45 -52.13
C ALA A 23 16.95 61.72 -52.89
N GLY A 24 17.23 60.49 -52.47
CA GLY A 24 17.81 59.45 -53.31
C GLY A 24 19.33 59.43 -53.47
N GLU A 25 20.03 58.68 -52.60
CA GLU A 25 21.13 57.79 -53.05
C GLU A 25 21.56 56.75 -52.00
N HIS A 26 21.34 56.98 -50.69
CA HIS A 26 21.74 56.02 -49.65
C HIS A 26 20.78 54.85 -49.42
N THR A 27 19.53 54.94 -49.89
CA THR A 27 18.48 53.92 -49.66
C THR A 27 18.75 52.62 -50.42
N THR A 28 19.34 52.69 -51.62
CA THR A 28 19.57 51.54 -52.50
C THR A 28 20.58 50.54 -51.93
N ARG A 29 21.69 50.99 -51.31
CA ARG A 29 22.68 50.08 -50.72
C ARG A 29 22.13 49.32 -49.51
N HIS A 30 21.49 49.99 -48.56
CA HIS A 30 20.90 49.31 -47.41
C HIS A 30 19.77 48.36 -47.83
N GLN A 31 18.89 48.77 -48.74
CA GLN A 31 17.78 47.94 -49.20
C GLN A 31 18.25 46.72 -50.01
N GLN A 32 19.29 46.86 -50.84
CA GLN A 32 19.89 45.76 -51.58
C GLN A 32 20.67 44.79 -50.68
N GLN A 33 21.36 45.30 -49.65
CA GLN A 33 22.08 44.47 -48.68
C GLN A 33 21.13 43.74 -47.72
N HIS A 34 20.00 44.36 -47.34
CA HIS A 34 18.95 43.70 -46.57
C HIS A 34 18.27 42.59 -47.38
N GLN A 35 17.96 42.83 -48.67
CA GLN A 35 17.42 41.79 -49.57
C GLN A 35 18.40 40.63 -49.78
N LEU A 36 19.71 40.88 -49.87
CA LEU A 36 20.72 39.82 -49.97
C LEU A 36 20.81 38.99 -48.67
N ASN A 37 20.77 39.65 -47.51
CA ASN A 37 20.77 38.96 -46.21
C ASN A 37 19.49 38.14 -46.01
N GLU A 38 18.30 38.70 -46.27
CA GLU A 38 17.03 37.96 -46.20
C GLU A 38 17.00 36.77 -47.18
N LYS A 39 17.56 36.93 -48.39
CA LYS A 39 17.67 35.83 -49.35
C LYS A 39 18.62 34.74 -48.87
N HIS A 40 19.74 35.09 -48.25
CA HIS A 40 20.67 34.13 -47.64
C HIS A 40 20.02 33.41 -46.45
N ASP A 41 19.36 34.14 -45.56
CA ASP A 41 18.60 33.61 -44.42
C ASP A 41 17.47 32.67 -44.86
N PHE A 42 16.72 33.04 -45.90
CA PHE A 42 15.67 32.21 -46.49
C PHE A 42 16.26 30.91 -47.04
N GLN A 43 17.35 31.01 -47.80
CA GLN A 43 18.06 29.88 -48.38
C GLN A 43 18.67 28.96 -47.31
N GLU A 44 19.19 29.51 -46.20
CA GLU A 44 19.68 28.71 -45.07
C GLU A 44 18.54 28.03 -44.30
N ARG A 45 17.41 28.72 -44.07
CA ARG A 45 16.20 28.14 -43.46
C ARG A 45 15.64 27.00 -44.31
N GLU A 46 15.60 27.14 -45.63
CA GLU A 46 15.24 26.05 -46.53
C GLU A 46 16.22 24.88 -46.47
N LEU A 47 17.52 25.14 -46.37
CA LEU A 47 18.54 24.11 -46.29
C LEU A 47 18.50 23.36 -44.95
N ARG A 48 18.21 24.05 -43.84
CA ARG A 48 17.88 23.45 -42.53
C ARG A 48 16.60 22.61 -42.60
N ARG A 49 15.55 23.10 -43.27
CA ARG A 49 14.28 22.36 -43.49
C ARG A 49 14.51 21.08 -44.30
N ARG A 50 15.33 21.12 -45.35
CA ARG A 50 15.71 19.93 -46.14
C ARG A 50 16.47 18.91 -45.29
N LYS A 51 17.48 19.34 -44.51
CA LYS A 51 18.22 18.46 -43.58
C LYS A 51 17.31 17.83 -42.51
N LEU A 52 16.38 18.59 -41.94
CA LEU A 52 15.38 18.07 -41.00
C LEU A 52 14.46 17.02 -41.64
N LEU A 53 14.03 17.24 -42.89
CA LEU A 53 13.25 16.26 -43.65
C LEU A 53 14.07 14.99 -43.93
N GLU A 54 15.33 15.09 -44.35
CA GLU A 54 16.21 13.93 -44.57
C GLU A 54 16.42 13.10 -43.30
N LEU A 55 16.67 13.76 -42.16
CA LEU A 55 16.75 13.10 -40.85
C LEU A 55 15.41 12.47 -40.45
N GLY A 56 14.29 13.13 -40.73
CA GLY A 56 12.93 12.62 -40.51
C GLY A 56 12.59 11.39 -41.35
N PHE A 57 13.02 11.35 -42.63
CA PHE A 57 12.87 10.17 -43.49
C PHE A 57 13.74 8.99 -43.01
N GLY A 58 14.92 9.26 -42.45
CA GLY A 58 15.75 8.26 -41.76
C GLY A 58 15.11 7.70 -40.48
N ALA A 59 14.40 8.53 -39.71
CA ALA A 59 13.64 8.11 -38.53
C ALA A 59 12.39 7.30 -38.92
N SER A 60 11.60 7.77 -39.89
CA SER A 60 10.36 7.14 -40.37
C SER A 60 10.60 5.78 -41.04
N ARG A 61 11.75 5.57 -41.71
CA ARG A 61 12.12 4.26 -42.28
C ARG A 61 12.58 3.22 -41.25
N ARG A 62 12.73 3.56 -39.97
CA ARG A 62 12.89 2.55 -38.91
C ARG A 62 11.55 1.87 -38.69
N ARG A 63 11.29 0.82 -39.49
CA ARG A 63 10.22 -0.16 -39.21
C ARG A 63 10.28 -0.49 -37.72
N PRO A 64 9.18 -0.37 -36.95
CA PRO A 64 9.22 -0.67 -35.52
C PRO A 64 9.80 -2.08 -35.36
N PRO A 65 10.79 -2.28 -34.46
CA PRO A 65 11.48 -3.56 -34.36
C PRO A 65 10.42 -4.64 -34.20
N ARG A 66 10.43 -5.64 -35.08
CA ARG A 66 9.46 -6.75 -35.05
C ARG A 66 9.63 -7.45 -33.71
N ARG A 67 8.84 -7.05 -32.72
CA ARG A 67 8.84 -7.66 -31.38
C ARG A 67 8.59 -9.14 -31.58
N THR A 68 9.59 -9.96 -31.29
CA THR A 68 9.43 -11.42 -31.34
C THR A 68 8.31 -11.82 -30.37
N CYS A 69 7.64 -12.95 -30.59
CA CYS A 69 6.56 -13.40 -29.69
C CYS A 69 7.04 -13.44 -28.22
N ARG A 70 8.30 -13.79 -27.99
CA ARG A 70 8.96 -13.72 -26.68
C ARG A 70 9.02 -12.30 -26.08
N GLN A 71 9.34 -11.27 -26.86
CA GLN A 71 9.34 -9.88 -26.39
C GLN A 71 7.92 -9.35 -26.10
N ARG A 72 6.91 -9.80 -26.86
CA ARG A 72 5.51 -9.48 -26.54
C ARG A 72 5.05 -10.19 -25.27
N PHE A 73 5.34 -11.49 -25.15
CA PHE A 73 5.04 -12.29 -23.97
C PHE A 73 5.69 -11.71 -22.71
N ASN A 74 7.00 -11.41 -22.73
CA ASN A 74 7.69 -10.79 -21.61
C ASN A 74 7.05 -9.45 -21.22
N PHE A 75 6.71 -8.58 -22.18
CA PHE A 75 6.05 -7.30 -21.90
C PHE A 75 4.71 -7.48 -21.17
N TYR A 76 3.83 -8.36 -21.68
CA TYR A 76 2.55 -8.66 -21.01
C TYR A 76 2.75 -9.33 -19.64
N ALA A 77 3.72 -10.23 -19.51
CA ALA A 77 4.05 -10.89 -18.24
C ALA A 77 4.56 -9.89 -17.20
N THR A 78 5.48 -8.98 -17.55
CA THR A 78 5.95 -7.89 -16.69
C THR A 78 4.77 -7.02 -16.23
N SER A 79 3.93 -6.55 -17.15
CA SER A 79 2.78 -5.72 -16.79
C SER A 79 1.78 -6.45 -15.89
N ALA A 80 1.44 -7.71 -16.21
CA ALA A 80 0.53 -8.51 -15.39
C ALA A 80 1.09 -8.75 -13.97
N LEU A 81 2.36 -9.16 -13.85
CA LEU A 81 3.03 -9.35 -12.56
C LEU A 81 3.08 -8.05 -11.76
N ALA A 82 3.34 -6.90 -12.40
CA ALA A 82 3.35 -5.60 -11.74
C ALA A 82 1.96 -5.19 -11.21
N PHE A 83 0.89 -5.46 -11.96
CA PHE A 83 -0.48 -5.25 -11.48
C PHE A 83 -0.84 -6.19 -10.32
N VAL A 84 -0.46 -7.47 -10.37
CA VAL A 84 -0.69 -8.41 -9.26
C VAL A 84 0.11 -8.02 -8.01
N ALA A 85 1.38 -7.64 -8.15
CA ALA A 85 2.20 -7.19 -7.02
C ALA A 85 1.63 -5.90 -6.38
N THR A 86 1.23 -4.92 -7.20
CA THR A 86 0.67 -3.65 -6.71
C THR A 86 -0.69 -3.86 -6.03
N SER A 87 -1.58 -4.64 -6.65
CA SER A 87 -2.92 -4.92 -6.09
C SER A 87 -2.86 -5.82 -4.85
N GLY A 88 -1.99 -6.82 -4.83
CA GLY A 88 -1.76 -7.66 -3.65
C GLY A 88 -1.16 -6.88 -2.48
N GLY A 89 -0.18 -6.02 -2.75
CA GLY A 89 0.37 -5.10 -1.75
C GLY A 89 -0.68 -4.13 -1.19
N ALA A 90 -1.50 -3.53 -2.06
CA ALA A 90 -2.60 -2.67 -1.64
C ALA A 90 -3.66 -3.44 -0.83
N ALA A 91 -4.03 -4.65 -1.25
CA ALA A 91 -4.98 -5.50 -0.53
C ALA A 91 -4.48 -5.85 0.89
N LEU A 92 -3.20 -6.18 1.06
CA LEU A 92 -2.61 -6.46 2.38
C LEU A 92 -2.73 -5.27 3.34
N LEU A 93 -2.56 -4.02 2.86
CA LEU A 93 -2.69 -2.82 3.69
C LEU A 93 -4.11 -2.63 4.28
N PHE A 94 -5.14 -3.15 3.61
CA PHE A 94 -6.52 -3.12 4.12
C PHE A 94 -6.92 -4.40 4.86
N LEU A 95 -6.49 -5.57 4.37
CA LEU A 95 -6.82 -6.87 4.97
C LEU A 95 -6.16 -7.06 6.34
N VAL A 96 -4.93 -6.55 6.54
CA VAL A 96 -4.22 -6.70 7.82
C VAL A 96 -4.96 -6.02 8.97
N PRO A 97 -5.26 -4.71 8.95
CA PRO A 97 -5.97 -4.06 10.06
C PRO A 97 -7.41 -4.54 10.24
N LEU A 98 -8.10 -4.96 9.17
CA LEU A 98 -9.52 -5.34 9.22
C LEU A 98 -9.76 -6.78 9.66
N TYR A 99 -8.91 -7.73 9.26
CA TYR A 99 -9.14 -9.17 9.50
C TYR A 99 -8.02 -9.84 10.29
N VAL A 100 -6.77 -9.45 10.05
CA VAL A 100 -5.60 -10.13 10.62
C VAL A 100 -5.35 -9.65 12.05
N ASP A 101 -5.38 -8.34 12.31
CA ASP A 101 -5.17 -7.77 13.64
C ASP A 101 -6.22 -8.26 14.67
N PRO A 102 -7.54 -8.32 14.36
CA PRO A 102 -8.51 -8.94 15.27
C PRO A 102 -8.27 -10.44 15.48
N ALA A 103 -7.93 -11.19 14.43
CA ALA A 103 -7.68 -12.63 14.54
C ALA A 103 -6.42 -12.93 15.38
N ILE A 104 -5.30 -12.25 15.12
CA ILE A 104 -4.07 -12.35 15.93
C ILE A 104 -4.35 -11.95 17.38
N SER A 105 -5.07 -10.85 17.63
CA SER A 105 -5.44 -10.44 18.99
C SER A 105 -6.23 -11.53 19.72
N THR A 106 -7.13 -12.23 19.01
CA THR A 106 -7.95 -13.29 19.61
C THR A 106 -7.15 -14.57 19.86
N LEU A 107 -6.21 -14.93 18.98
CA LEU A 107 -5.27 -16.04 19.24
C LEU A 107 -4.30 -15.72 20.38
N ALA A 108 -3.79 -14.48 20.46
CA ALA A 108 -2.85 -14.05 21.50
C ALA A 108 -3.50 -13.96 22.90
N ALA A 109 -4.80 -13.73 22.96
CA ALA A 109 -5.58 -13.84 24.19
C ALA A 109 -5.78 -15.29 24.68
N ASP A 110 -5.41 -16.30 23.89
CA ASP A 110 -5.35 -17.72 24.26
C ASP A 110 -6.60 -18.24 24.98
N PHE A 111 -7.73 -18.22 24.27
CA PHE A 111 -9.01 -18.74 24.78
C PHE A 111 -9.01 -20.26 24.93
N SER A 112 -9.77 -20.75 25.91
CA SER A 112 -10.04 -22.19 26.07
C SER A 112 -10.80 -22.74 24.85
N PRO A 113 -10.33 -23.82 24.19
CA PRO A 113 -11.11 -24.46 23.13
C PRO A 113 -12.36 -25.14 23.71
N ASP A 114 -12.24 -25.70 24.92
CA ASP A 114 -13.35 -26.31 25.64
C ASP A 114 -14.16 -25.22 26.37
N PRO A 115 -15.47 -25.12 26.12
CA PRO A 115 -16.32 -24.11 26.76
C PRO A 115 -16.66 -24.48 28.20
N VAL A 116 -16.83 -23.45 29.04
CA VAL A 116 -17.41 -23.54 30.40
C VAL A 116 -18.78 -22.89 30.42
N ILE A 117 -19.53 -23.01 31.52
CA ILE A 117 -20.82 -22.32 31.67
C ILE A 117 -20.58 -20.95 32.30
N CYS A 118 -20.87 -19.89 31.55
CA CYS A 118 -21.00 -18.54 32.11
C CYS A 118 -22.43 -18.31 32.60
N THR A 119 -22.56 -17.55 33.70
CA THR A 119 -23.83 -17.00 34.18
C THR A 119 -23.76 -15.48 34.18
N THR A 120 -24.67 -14.78 33.50
CA THR A 120 -24.71 -13.31 33.52
C THR A 120 -25.09 -12.80 34.91
N SER A 121 -24.20 -12.00 35.51
CA SER A 121 -24.37 -11.47 36.86
C SER A 121 -25.15 -10.16 36.86
N ARG A 122 -24.84 -9.25 35.92
CA ARG A 122 -25.58 -7.98 35.70
C ARG A 122 -25.35 -7.44 34.29
N ARG A 123 -26.27 -6.58 33.85
CA ARG A 123 -26.13 -5.73 32.64
C ARG A 123 -26.25 -4.27 33.02
N GLU A 124 -25.29 -3.47 32.59
CA GLU A 124 -25.30 -2.01 32.72
C GLU A 124 -25.40 -1.38 31.33
N GLU A 125 -26.25 -0.36 31.18
CA GLU A 125 -26.35 0.42 29.94
C GLU A 125 -25.91 1.86 30.23
N LEU A 126 -24.75 2.22 29.69
CA LEU A 126 -24.05 3.45 30.01
C LEU A 126 -24.07 4.42 28.83
N ALA A 127 -23.99 5.72 29.15
CA ALA A 127 -23.90 6.78 28.17
C ALA A 127 -22.77 7.76 28.49
N GLY A 128 -22.24 8.39 27.44
CA GLY A 128 -21.12 9.33 27.49
C GLY A 128 -19.76 8.70 27.15
N LEU A 129 -18.92 9.47 26.47
CA LEU A 129 -17.65 9.02 25.89
C LEU A 129 -16.67 8.44 26.93
N PHE A 130 -16.65 9.00 28.15
CA PHE A 130 -15.76 8.55 29.22
C PHE A 130 -16.23 7.28 29.94
N ASN A 131 -17.53 6.98 29.90
CA ASN A 131 -18.09 5.76 30.51
C ASN A 131 -18.00 4.55 29.55
N CYS A 132 -17.87 4.82 28.25
CA CYS A 132 -17.83 3.82 27.19
C CYS A 132 -16.41 3.55 26.66
N THR A 133 -15.46 3.34 27.57
CA THR A 133 -14.09 2.91 27.22
C THR A 133 -14.04 1.51 26.60
N TRP A 134 -15.05 0.68 26.87
CA TRP A 134 -15.30 -0.63 26.27
C TRP A 134 -16.81 -0.86 26.09
N SER A 135 -17.20 -1.92 25.37
CA SER A 135 -18.57 -2.40 25.25
C SER A 135 -18.58 -3.91 25.04
N SER A 136 -19.56 -4.62 25.58
CA SER A 136 -19.75 -6.06 25.35
C SER A 136 -20.10 -6.37 23.89
N CYS A 137 -20.94 -5.53 23.29
CA CYS A 137 -21.23 -5.55 21.86
C CYS A 137 -21.35 -4.12 21.35
N ARG A 138 -20.98 -3.91 20.09
CA ARG A 138 -21.14 -2.64 19.39
C ARG A 138 -21.23 -2.84 17.88
N GLU A 139 -22.17 -2.17 17.23
CA GLU A 139 -22.18 -2.01 15.78
C GLU A 139 -21.30 -0.83 15.36
N GLY A 140 -20.37 -1.09 14.46
CA GLY A 140 -19.31 -0.17 14.04
C GLY A 140 -18.07 -0.21 14.93
N CYS A 141 -16.90 -0.49 14.37
CA CYS A 141 -15.62 -0.42 15.09
C CYS A 141 -14.90 0.93 14.94
N THR A 142 -15.31 1.78 13.99
CA THR A 142 -14.56 2.99 13.58
C THR A 142 -15.21 4.32 13.97
N SER A 143 -16.41 4.32 14.53
CA SER A 143 -17.11 5.52 15.01
C SER A 143 -16.81 5.79 16.49
N ASP A 144 -17.21 6.95 17.02
CA ASP A 144 -17.19 7.22 18.46
C ASP A 144 -18.39 6.61 19.20
N VAL A 145 -18.22 6.25 20.48
CA VAL A 145 -19.29 5.66 21.31
C VAL A 145 -19.86 6.69 22.27
N TYR A 146 -21.18 6.89 22.21
CA TYR A 146 -21.93 7.65 23.22
C TYR A 146 -22.90 6.80 24.04
N ARG A 147 -23.12 5.54 23.66
CA ARG A 147 -23.93 4.55 24.39
C ARG A 147 -23.29 3.18 24.25
N CYS A 148 -23.14 2.47 25.35
CA CYS A 148 -22.52 1.14 25.41
C CYS A 148 -23.27 0.24 26.39
N THR A 149 -23.14 -1.07 26.20
CA THR A 149 -23.69 -2.07 27.13
C THR A 149 -22.55 -2.87 27.73
N HIS A 150 -22.48 -2.93 29.05
CA HIS A 150 -21.53 -3.74 29.81
C HIS A 150 -22.27 -4.94 30.37
N ILE A 151 -21.89 -6.14 29.94
CA ILE A 151 -22.44 -7.41 30.42
C ILE A 151 -21.35 -8.09 31.23
N TYR A 152 -21.60 -8.27 32.51
CA TYR A 152 -20.72 -8.99 33.43
C TYR A 152 -21.25 -10.39 33.64
N VAL A 153 -20.34 -11.35 33.71
CA VAL A 153 -20.65 -12.77 33.93
C VAL A 153 -19.78 -13.32 35.05
N THR A 154 -20.24 -14.40 35.67
CA THR A 154 -19.43 -15.28 36.51
C THR A 154 -19.26 -16.64 35.84
N TYR A 155 -18.07 -17.23 35.99
CA TYR A 155 -17.78 -18.57 35.50
C TYR A 155 -16.79 -19.28 36.42
N THR A 156 -16.79 -20.62 36.39
CA THR A 156 -15.76 -21.43 37.05
C THR A 156 -14.73 -21.91 36.02
N PRO A 157 -13.43 -21.59 36.16
CA PRO A 157 -12.40 -22.13 35.28
C PRO A 157 -12.20 -23.63 35.53
N TRP A 158 -11.73 -24.37 34.52
CA TRP A 158 -11.41 -25.78 34.70
C TRP A 158 -10.23 -25.96 35.67
N SER A 159 -10.50 -26.52 36.85
CA SER A 159 -9.48 -26.86 37.85
C SER A 159 -9.24 -28.37 37.85
N ASN A 160 -7.96 -28.79 37.85
CA ASN A 160 -7.58 -30.21 37.90
C ASN A 160 -8.10 -30.94 39.16
N THR A 161 -8.48 -30.19 40.19
CA THR A 161 -9.17 -30.68 41.40
C THR A 161 -10.53 -31.32 41.10
N SER A 162 -11.23 -30.90 40.03
CA SER A 162 -12.54 -31.48 39.67
C SER A 162 -12.44 -32.94 39.20
N MET A 163 -11.29 -33.41 38.70
CA MET A 163 -11.12 -34.82 38.30
C MET A 163 -10.73 -35.75 39.46
N LYS A 164 -10.55 -35.24 40.70
CA LYS A 164 -10.09 -36.06 41.84
C LYS A 164 -11.23 -36.58 42.74
N ASN A 165 -12.48 -36.18 42.51
CA ASN A 165 -13.61 -36.57 43.38
C ASN A 165 -14.38 -37.82 42.93
N ASP A 166 -14.21 -38.31 41.69
CA ASP A 166 -14.96 -39.48 41.19
C ASP A 166 -14.30 -40.84 41.49
N THR A 167 -13.15 -40.88 42.18
CA THR A 167 -12.47 -42.13 42.55
C THR A 167 -11.99 -42.17 44.01
N GLY A 168 -12.95 -42.23 44.94
CA GLY A 168 -12.77 -42.98 46.20
C GLY A 168 -13.19 -42.26 47.50
N GLY A 169 -13.88 -42.99 48.38
CA GLY A 169 -13.84 -42.70 49.83
C GLY A 169 -15.16 -42.27 50.50
N ARG A 170 -16.05 -43.26 50.69
CA ARG A 170 -17.19 -43.25 51.63
C ARG A 170 -16.80 -42.89 53.09
N GLY A 171 -17.53 -41.96 53.71
CA GLY A 171 -17.47 -41.62 55.16
C GLY A 171 -16.84 -40.23 55.44
N ASN A 172 -17.30 -39.40 56.38
CA ASN A 172 -18.33 -39.53 57.42
C ASN A 172 -19.16 -38.24 57.56
N SER A 173 -20.33 -38.36 58.21
CA SER A 173 -21.09 -37.23 58.74
C SER A 173 -20.47 -36.73 60.03
N GLU A 174 -20.37 -35.41 60.23
CA GLU A 174 -20.40 -34.80 61.57
C GLU A 174 -20.82 -33.31 61.52
N ASN A 175 -21.32 -32.82 62.65
CA ASN A 175 -22.08 -31.57 62.76
C ASN A 175 -21.23 -30.30 62.63
N SER A 176 -21.82 -29.24 62.08
CA SER A 176 -21.56 -27.86 62.54
C SER A 176 -22.79 -26.97 62.34
N THR A 177 -23.45 -26.63 63.44
CA THR A 177 -24.52 -25.63 63.53
C THR A 177 -23.94 -24.22 63.39
N GLY A 178 -24.46 -23.40 62.47
CA GLY A 178 -23.93 -22.06 62.22
C GLY A 178 -24.92 -21.10 61.55
N VAL A 179 -25.81 -20.54 62.37
CA VAL A 179 -26.53 -19.24 62.24
C VAL A 179 -26.93 -18.74 60.84
N THR A 180 -28.25 -18.64 60.63
CA THR A 180 -28.90 -17.93 59.53
C THR A 180 -28.53 -16.43 59.48
N HIS A 181 -27.94 -15.98 58.37
CA HIS A 181 -27.99 -14.57 57.97
C HIS A 181 -28.63 -14.46 56.58
N THR A 182 -29.86 -13.97 56.56
CA THR A 182 -30.62 -13.70 55.34
C THR A 182 -30.10 -12.44 54.66
N SER A 183 -29.29 -12.62 53.61
CA SER A 183 -28.90 -11.54 52.70
C SER A 183 -29.02 -12.05 51.28
N THR A 184 -29.96 -11.49 50.52
CA THR A 184 -30.14 -11.80 49.09
C THR A 184 -29.04 -11.10 48.29
N THR A 185 -27.85 -11.68 48.34
CA THR A 185 -26.67 -11.25 47.59
C THR A 185 -25.93 -12.52 47.23
N SER A 186 -25.68 -12.74 45.93
CA SER A 186 -24.97 -13.92 45.45
C SER A 186 -23.54 -13.93 45.99
N VAL A 187 -23.34 -14.63 47.10
CA VAL A 187 -22.01 -14.89 47.67
C VAL A 187 -21.20 -15.61 46.58
N PRO A 188 -20.00 -15.12 46.21
CA PRO A 188 -19.15 -15.84 45.27
C PRO A 188 -18.82 -17.20 45.85
N THR A 189 -19.19 -18.27 45.15
CA THR A 189 -18.74 -19.62 45.50
C THR A 189 -17.21 -19.61 45.38
N PRO A 190 -16.43 -20.22 46.31
CA PRO A 190 -14.97 -20.20 46.24
C PRO A 190 -14.47 -20.93 44.96
N GLY A 191 -14.30 -20.18 43.88
CA GLY A 191 -14.04 -20.68 42.53
C GLY A 191 -14.69 -19.85 41.40
N ASP A 192 -15.71 -19.03 41.71
CA ASP A 192 -16.38 -18.17 40.72
C ASP A 192 -15.51 -16.94 40.39
N VAL A 193 -15.18 -16.77 39.10
CA VAL A 193 -14.43 -15.62 38.57
C VAL A 193 -15.41 -14.68 37.85
N GLU A 194 -15.39 -13.40 38.19
CA GLU A 194 -16.11 -12.35 37.45
C GLU A 194 -15.33 -11.91 36.20
N ALA A 195 -16.02 -11.79 35.08
CA ALA A 195 -15.45 -11.38 33.80
C ALA A 195 -16.42 -10.53 32.98
N VAL A 196 -15.88 -9.78 32.02
CA VAL A 196 -16.67 -9.09 31.00
C VAL A 196 -16.95 -10.04 29.83
N LEU A 197 -18.21 -10.09 29.42
CA LEU A 197 -18.62 -10.80 28.21
C LEU A 197 -18.39 -9.90 27.00
N LEU A 198 -17.67 -10.39 25.99
CA LEU A 198 -17.50 -9.69 24.70
C LEU A 198 -18.05 -10.53 23.55
N VAL A 199 -18.63 -9.87 22.54
CA VAL A 199 -19.06 -10.50 21.28
C VAL A 199 -17.86 -11.01 20.45
N ASN A 200 -16.70 -10.36 20.60
CA ASN A 200 -15.38 -10.76 20.12
C ASN A 200 -14.30 -9.96 20.88
N ILE A 201 -13.00 -10.23 20.65
CA ILE A 201 -11.90 -9.55 21.37
C ILE A 201 -11.88 -8.01 21.26
N LYS A 202 -12.57 -7.42 20.28
CA LYS A 202 -12.69 -5.96 20.09
C LYS A 202 -13.98 -5.38 20.66
N GLY A 203 -14.95 -6.21 21.06
CA GLY A 203 -16.27 -5.78 21.53
C GLY A 203 -17.15 -5.12 20.43
N CYS A 204 -16.76 -5.21 19.16
CA CYS A 204 -17.44 -4.51 18.06
C CYS A 204 -17.44 -5.31 16.75
N GLY A 205 -18.38 -5.02 15.85
CA GLY A 205 -18.41 -5.56 14.49
C GLY A 205 -19.45 -4.87 13.61
N TYR A 206 -19.80 -5.49 12.48
CA TYR A 206 -20.82 -4.96 11.56
C TYR A 206 -21.85 -6.06 11.24
N PRO A 207 -23.14 -5.73 11.11
CA PRO A 207 -24.16 -6.67 10.65
C PRO A 207 -23.84 -7.21 9.24
N PRO A 208 -24.21 -8.47 8.92
CA PRO A 208 -24.95 -9.43 9.75
C PRO A 208 -24.06 -10.29 10.66
N ILE A 209 -22.74 -10.06 10.70
CA ILE A 209 -21.78 -10.90 11.45
C ILE A 209 -21.87 -10.63 12.96
N VAL A 210 -22.19 -9.39 13.32
CA VAL A 210 -22.48 -8.96 14.69
C VAL A 210 -23.86 -8.31 14.71
N ASP A 211 -24.74 -8.84 15.56
CA ASP A 211 -26.07 -8.33 15.87
C ASP A 211 -26.10 -8.07 17.37
N CYS A 212 -26.09 -6.79 17.77
CA CYS A 212 -26.02 -6.43 19.18
C CYS A 212 -27.39 -6.43 19.87
N GLU A 213 -28.48 -6.33 19.13
CA GLU A 213 -29.82 -6.44 19.71
C GLU A 213 -30.04 -7.88 20.18
N ASN A 214 -29.78 -8.87 19.33
CA ASN A 214 -29.97 -10.27 19.69
C ASN A 214 -28.96 -10.74 20.73
N PHE A 215 -27.67 -10.39 20.59
CA PHE A 215 -26.63 -10.71 21.58
C PHE A 215 -27.02 -10.22 23.00
N THR A 216 -27.48 -8.97 23.10
CA THR A 216 -27.85 -8.37 24.39
C THR A 216 -29.16 -8.95 24.93
N ARG A 217 -30.09 -9.35 24.06
CA ARG A 217 -31.35 -10.01 24.44
C ARG A 217 -31.16 -11.46 24.90
N GLU A 218 -30.28 -12.22 24.27
CA GLU A 218 -30.07 -13.65 24.56
C GLU A 218 -29.05 -13.90 25.68
N LEU A 219 -28.05 -13.04 25.84
CA LEU A 219 -26.94 -13.25 26.79
C LEU A 219 -26.89 -12.17 27.89
N GLY A 220 -27.53 -11.02 27.68
CA GLY A 220 -27.47 -9.86 28.57
C GLY A 220 -28.58 -9.76 29.62
N TYR A 221 -29.41 -10.78 29.82
CA TYR A 221 -30.36 -10.82 30.94
C TYR A 221 -29.72 -11.46 32.18
N GLU A 222 -30.06 -10.97 33.37
CA GLU A 222 -29.50 -11.47 34.63
C GLU A 222 -29.90 -12.93 34.87
N GLY A 223 -28.92 -13.76 35.23
CA GLY A 223 -29.09 -15.21 35.36
C GLY A 223 -29.06 -15.99 34.04
N ALA A 224 -28.82 -15.36 32.88
CA ALA A 224 -28.61 -16.07 31.62
C ALA A 224 -27.45 -17.06 31.72
N LYS A 225 -27.64 -18.30 31.27
CA LYS A 225 -26.63 -19.36 31.29
C LYS A 225 -26.33 -19.86 29.89
N PHE A 226 -25.06 -19.82 29.49
CA PHE A 226 -24.63 -20.18 28.13
C PHE A 226 -23.19 -20.71 28.13
N PRO A 227 -22.81 -21.53 27.13
CA PRO A 227 -21.42 -21.94 26.93
C PRO A 227 -20.57 -20.73 26.54
N CYS A 228 -19.41 -20.59 27.16
CA CYS A 228 -18.49 -19.48 26.93
C CYS A 228 -17.03 -19.95 27.00
N HIS A 229 -16.15 -19.19 26.35
CA HIS A 229 -14.72 -19.44 26.31
C HIS A 229 -14.01 -18.32 27.07
N TYR A 230 -13.27 -18.69 28.12
CA TYR A 230 -12.46 -17.75 28.89
C TYR A 230 -11.02 -17.69 28.36
N SER A 231 -10.39 -16.52 28.50
CA SER A 231 -8.98 -16.35 28.18
C SER A 231 -8.11 -16.96 29.29
N ARG A 232 -7.14 -17.82 28.92
CA ARG A 232 -6.14 -18.35 29.86
C ARG A 232 -5.11 -17.31 30.30
N VAL A 233 -4.89 -16.28 29.48
CA VAL A 233 -3.95 -15.18 29.75
C VAL A 233 -4.60 -14.09 30.61
N ASN A 234 -5.88 -13.77 30.37
CA ASN A 234 -6.63 -12.78 31.12
C ASN A 234 -8.04 -13.28 31.47
N GLY A 235 -8.18 -13.93 32.63
CA GLY A 235 -9.45 -14.48 33.10
C GLY A 235 -10.59 -13.46 33.32
N SER A 236 -10.33 -12.15 33.22
CA SER A 236 -11.39 -11.13 33.27
C SER A 236 -12.17 -10.97 31.96
N ILE A 237 -11.85 -11.73 30.90
CA ILE A 237 -12.51 -11.64 29.58
C ILE A 237 -13.01 -13.01 29.12
N VAL A 238 -14.28 -13.06 28.69
CA VAL A 238 -14.88 -14.24 28.02
C VAL A 238 -15.57 -13.87 26.71
N MET A 239 -15.75 -14.86 25.83
CA MET A 239 -16.54 -14.75 24.60
C MET A 239 -17.52 -15.92 24.49
N ALA A 240 -18.76 -15.66 24.07
CA ALA A 240 -19.77 -16.72 23.90
C ALA A 240 -19.50 -17.62 22.69
N ASN A 241 -18.91 -17.08 21.62
CA ASN A 241 -18.63 -17.82 20.38
C ASN A 241 -17.14 -17.67 20.03
N TYR A 242 -16.37 -18.75 20.19
CA TYR A 242 -14.96 -18.82 19.82
C TYR A 242 -14.71 -20.06 18.96
N ASN A 243 -14.21 -19.84 17.74
CA ASN A 243 -13.76 -20.92 16.87
C ASN A 243 -12.33 -20.63 16.39
N ARG A 244 -11.37 -21.32 17.01
CA ARG A 244 -9.94 -21.23 16.73
C ARG A 244 -9.61 -21.53 15.26
N GLU A 245 -10.21 -22.59 14.71
CA GLU A 245 -9.93 -23.05 13.35
C GLU A 245 -10.47 -22.07 12.30
N ALA A 246 -11.60 -21.42 12.55
CA ALA A 246 -12.12 -20.34 11.69
C ALA A 246 -11.17 -19.13 11.67
N GLN A 247 -10.60 -18.75 12.82
CA GLN A 247 -9.66 -17.63 12.92
C GLN A 247 -8.31 -17.95 12.26
N VAL A 248 -7.78 -19.16 12.45
CA VAL A 248 -6.58 -19.63 11.73
C VAL A 248 -6.82 -19.64 10.22
N THR A 249 -7.97 -20.16 9.77
CA THR A 249 -8.36 -20.17 8.34
C THR A 249 -8.43 -18.75 7.77
N THR A 250 -8.95 -17.79 8.54
CA THR A 250 -9.00 -16.36 8.18
C THR A 250 -7.59 -15.79 7.99
N ILE A 251 -6.67 -16.03 8.94
CA ILE A 251 -5.28 -15.58 8.84
C ILE A 251 -4.59 -16.18 7.60
N ILE A 252 -4.76 -17.47 7.34
CA ILE A 252 -4.15 -18.14 6.17
C ILE A 252 -4.65 -17.54 4.85
N HIS A 253 -5.96 -17.33 4.71
CA HIS A 253 -6.56 -16.85 3.46
C HIS A 253 -6.35 -15.35 3.20
N PHE A 254 -6.42 -14.51 4.23
CA PHE A 254 -6.36 -13.04 4.06
C PHE A 254 -4.96 -12.45 4.27
N PHE A 255 -4.06 -13.12 4.99
CA PHE A 255 -2.67 -12.70 5.14
C PHE A 255 -1.71 -13.57 4.33
N ALA A 256 -1.61 -14.87 4.67
CA ALA A 256 -0.53 -15.71 4.16
C ALA A 256 -0.60 -15.90 2.63
N ALA A 257 -1.79 -16.16 2.07
CA ALA A 257 -1.93 -16.34 0.63
C ALA A 257 -1.62 -15.05 -0.18
N PRO A 258 -2.21 -13.87 0.10
CA PRO A 258 -1.84 -12.62 -0.59
C PRO A 258 -0.37 -12.22 -0.38
N PHE A 259 0.19 -12.46 0.81
CA PHE A 259 1.60 -12.20 1.10
C PHE A 259 2.53 -13.07 0.26
N VAL A 260 2.29 -14.38 0.20
CA VAL A 260 3.09 -15.31 -0.63
C VAL A 260 2.97 -14.98 -2.12
N VAL A 261 1.77 -14.64 -2.61
CA VAL A 261 1.58 -14.23 -4.02
C VAL A 261 2.32 -12.91 -4.32
N THR A 262 2.22 -11.91 -3.44
CA THR A 262 2.92 -10.62 -3.61
C THR A 262 4.44 -10.79 -3.54
N LEU A 263 4.94 -11.63 -2.63
CA LEU A 263 6.36 -11.96 -2.53
C LEU A 263 6.86 -12.70 -3.79
N ALA A 264 6.15 -13.73 -4.24
CA ALA A 264 6.53 -14.53 -5.40
C ALA A 264 6.51 -13.71 -6.70
N THR A 265 5.50 -12.86 -6.89
CA THR A 265 5.42 -11.94 -8.05
C THR A 265 6.50 -10.85 -8.01
N SER A 266 6.81 -10.31 -6.82
CA SER A 266 7.94 -9.41 -6.61
C SER A 266 9.28 -10.07 -6.97
N VAL A 267 9.55 -11.27 -6.44
CA VAL A 267 10.77 -12.04 -6.77
C VAL A 267 10.84 -12.38 -8.27
N ALA A 268 9.72 -12.73 -8.92
CA ALA A 268 9.69 -12.99 -10.35
C ALA A 268 10.00 -11.74 -11.19
N LEU A 269 9.48 -10.56 -10.80
CA LEU A 269 9.85 -9.28 -11.40
C LEU A 269 11.33 -8.96 -11.17
N CYS A 270 11.83 -9.17 -9.94
CA CYS A 270 13.24 -8.99 -9.63
C CYS A 270 14.12 -9.86 -10.55
N VAL A 271 13.91 -11.17 -10.65
CA VAL A 271 14.71 -12.03 -11.53
C VAL A 271 14.62 -11.55 -13.00
N MET A 272 13.41 -11.30 -13.50
CA MET A 272 13.18 -10.86 -14.89
C MET A 272 13.86 -9.52 -15.25
N HIS A 273 14.12 -8.66 -14.26
CA HIS A 273 14.78 -7.36 -14.45
C HIS A 273 16.23 -7.30 -13.92
N CYS A 274 16.66 -8.23 -13.06
CA CYS A 274 18.03 -8.38 -12.60
C CYS A 274 18.92 -9.00 -13.69
N ASP A 275 18.36 -9.88 -14.52
CA ASP A 275 19.02 -10.42 -15.73
C ASP A 275 19.40 -9.33 -16.76
N CYS A 276 18.94 -8.08 -16.57
CA CYS A 276 19.34 -6.93 -17.40
C CYS A 276 20.74 -6.37 -17.09
N ARG A 277 21.47 -6.91 -16.09
CA ARG A 277 22.87 -6.50 -15.83
C ARG A 277 23.85 -7.55 -16.34
N CYS A 278 24.81 -7.08 -17.16
CA CYS A 278 25.97 -7.83 -17.71
C CYS A 278 25.75 -8.71 -18.95
N SER A 279 25.15 -8.17 -20.02
CA SER A 279 25.62 -8.54 -21.37
C SER A 279 26.84 -7.67 -21.72
N PRO A 280 28.05 -8.24 -21.93
CA PRO A 280 29.19 -7.46 -22.38
C PRO A 280 28.90 -6.87 -23.77
N PRO A 281 29.39 -5.66 -24.10
CA PRO A 281 29.15 -5.06 -25.40
C PRO A 281 29.64 -5.98 -26.53
N PRO A 282 28.91 -6.10 -27.64
CA PRO A 282 29.29 -6.97 -28.73
C PRO A 282 30.67 -6.54 -29.23
N ARG A 283 31.66 -7.45 -29.16
CA ARG A 283 32.98 -7.24 -29.74
C ARG A 283 32.80 -7.06 -31.24
N HIS A 284 32.85 -5.82 -31.72
CA HIS A 284 32.98 -5.54 -33.15
C HIS A 284 34.26 -6.21 -33.63
N SER A 285 34.13 -7.30 -34.39
CA SER A 285 35.26 -7.84 -35.14
C SER A 285 35.70 -6.76 -36.13
N SER A 286 36.93 -6.28 -36.00
CA SER A 286 37.52 -5.44 -37.03
C SER A 286 37.68 -6.29 -38.28
N ARG A 287 36.76 -6.14 -39.23
CA ARG A 287 36.92 -6.74 -40.56
C ARG A 287 38.23 -6.21 -41.13
N GLY A 288 39.11 -7.15 -41.50
CA GLY A 288 40.49 -6.85 -41.85
C GLY A 288 40.60 -5.78 -42.95
N MET A 289 41.43 -4.77 -42.69
CA MET A 289 41.80 -3.76 -43.66
C MET A 289 42.49 -4.45 -44.85
N ARG A 290 41.84 -4.52 -46.02
CA ARG A 290 42.55 -4.87 -47.26
C ARG A 290 43.55 -3.76 -47.57
N ARG A 291 44.84 -4.09 -47.59
CA ARG A 291 45.92 -3.18 -47.98
C ARG A 291 45.65 -2.60 -49.38
N GLY A 292 45.41 -1.29 -49.44
CA GLY A 292 45.70 -0.48 -50.63
C GLY A 292 47.14 0.01 -50.54
N ARG A 293 47.92 -0.16 -51.62
CA ARG A 293 49.32 0.26 -51.72
C ARG A 293 49.39 1.56 -52.53
N GLY A 294 49.98 2.60 -51.96
CA GLY A 294 50.26 3.88 -52.62
C GLY A 294 51.11 4.74 -51.70
N ASN A 295 52.26 5.18 -52.21
CA ASN A 295 53.17 6.08 -51.49
C ASN A 295 52.59 7.52 -51.51
N ASP A 296 52.86 8.33 -50.48
CA ASP A 296 53.94 9.33 -50.56
C ASP A 296 54.18 10.04 -49.22
N LEU A 297 55.26 10.81 -49.17
CA LEU A 297 55.92 11.29 -47.95
C LEU A 297 55.15 12.43 -47.24
N SER A 298 55.13 12.39 -45.91
CA SER A 298 55.66 13.49 -45.07
C SER A 298 55.64 13.11 -43.58
N ASP A 299 56.74 13.38 -42.89
CA ASP A 299 56.85 13.21 -41.44
C ASP A 299 56.01 14.26 -40.69
N HIS A 300 55.26 13.83 -39.68
CA HIS A 300 55.37 14.43 -38.34
C HIS A 300 54.67 13.60 -37.25
N SER A 301 55.48 13.12 -36.32
CA SER A 301 55.08 12.33 -35.16
C SER A 301 54.67 13.22 -33.99
N ILE A 302 53.41 13.18 -33.56
CA ILE A 302 53.06 13.41 -32.14
C ILE A 302 52.05 12.36 -31.68
N SER A 303 52.53 11.41 -30.88
CA SER A 303 51.71 10.39 -30.22
C SER A 303 51.18 10.90 -28.88
N ASN A 304 49.97 11.45 -28.85
CA ASN A 304 49.24 11.68 -27.60
C ASN A 304 48.39 10.46 -27.23
N ARG A 305 49.07 9.37 -26.85
CA ARG A 305 48.45 8.24 -26.15
C ARG A 305 48.26 8.63 -24.68
N VAL A 306 47.07 9.11 -24.32
CA VAL A 306 46.67 9.26 -22.92
C VAL A 306 45.99 7.96 -22.48
N ASP A 307 46.77 7.06 -21.88
CA ASP A 307 46.24 5.86 -21.23
C ASP A 307 45.46 6.23 -19.96
N ARG A 308 44.15 6.47 -20.10
CA ARG A 308 43.24 6.59 -18.95
C ARG A 308 42.86 5.20 -18.42
N ARG A 309 43.65 4.72 -17.46
CA ARG A 309 43.21 3.70 -16.49
C ARG A 309 42.05 4.24 -15.65
N GLY A 310 41.14 3.36 -15.23
CA GLY A 310 40.19 3.61 -14.14
C GLY A 310 38.71 3.66 -14.55
N HIS A 311 37.91 2.78 -13.96
CA HIS A 311 36.44 2.72 -14.08
C HIS A 311 35.75 3.98 -13.52
N PRO A 312 34.50 4.30 -13.95
CA PRO A 312 33.32 3.57 -13.47
C PRO A 312 32.53 2.86 -14.59
N THR A 313 31.97 1.69 -14.26
CA THR A 313 30.94 1.03 -15.05
C THR A 313 29.63 1.81 -14.98
N HIS A 314 29.34 2.65 -15.97
CA HIS A 314 28.05 3.35 -16.07
C HIS A 314 26.95 2.34 -16.46
N CYS A 315 26.26 1.78 -15.46
CA CYS A 315 25.07 0.95 -15.68
C CYS A 315 23.86 1.85 -15.94
N GLU A 316 23.81 2.42 -17.15
CA GLU A 316 22.70 3.26 -17.58
C GLU A 316 21.49 2.39 -17.94
N CYS A 317 20.53 2.27 -17.02
CA CYS A 317 19.22 1.70 -17.32
C CYS A 317 18.41 2.73 -18.13
N GLY A 318 18.55 2.67 -19.46
CA GLY A 318 17.87 3.57 -20.37
C GLY A 318 16.35 3.44 -20.34
N GLU A 319 15.70 4.52 -19.90
CA GLU A 319 14.32 4.93 -20.21
C GLU A 319 13.20 3.89 -19.97
N VAL A 320 12.67 3.91 -18.74
CA VAL A 320 11.28 3.53 -18.46
C VAL A 320 10.35 4.52 -19.17
N THR A 321 9.46 3.99 -20.02
CA THR A 321 8.29 4.64 -20.64
C THR A 321 8.46 6.07 -21.19
N ARG A 322 8.52 6.18 -22.53
CA ARG A 322 7.81 7.26 -23.22
C ARG A 322 6.42 6.75 -23.64
N PRO A 323 5.31 7.36 -23.19
CA PRO A 323 4.01 7.14 -23.82
C PRO A 323 4.01 7.74 -25.24
N LEU A 324 3.09 7.24 -26.07
CA LEU A 324 2.73 7.84 -27.37
C LEU A 324 1.84 9.06 -27.16
#